data_AF-A0A0G2I7B7-F1
#
_entry.id   AF-A0A0G2I7B7-F1
#
_cell.length_a   1.000
_cell.length_b   1.000
_cell.length_c   1.000
_cell.angle_alpha   90.00
_cell.angle_beta   90.00
_cell.angle_gamma   90.00
#
_symmetry.space_group_name_H-M   'P 1'
#
loop_
_entity.id
_entity.type
_entity.pdbx_description
1 polymer ?
#
loop_
_entity_poly.entity_id
_entity_poly.type
_entity_poly.pdbx_seq_one_letter_code
_entity_poly.pdbx_strand_id
1 'polypeptide(L)'
;MTASISITTTRRPSSNLDKAAAKTWFMTAFHGGMPRFKPYLQKEGANFSATELITIMDSFKEPLHSHLRSEPPSVVALSKYSTPGSPIDILGIANSAGKKQLSLGFVFNVLSVFFLNMDTVEFEGGMWHEVFPPLKGIAKWIMFKAVPMWNPLCWRFVSCSPEGKEKQLASWKKKKFGSKNNET
;
A
#
# COMPACT_ATOMS: atom_id res chain seq x y z
N MET A 1 -5.13 1.83 50.93
CA MET A 1 -5.40 2.92 49.97
C MET A 1 -5.69 2.27 48.63
N THR A 2 -6.95 2.25 48.21
CA THR A 2 -7.42 1.55 47.01
C THR A 2 -7.89 2.59 46.01
N ALA A 3 -7.18 2.75 44.90
CA ALA A 3 -7.56 3.67 43.84
C ALA A 3 -8.46 2.93 42.83
N SER A 4 -9.75 3.27 42.83
CA SER A 4 -10.70 2.81 41.83
C SER A 4 -10.43 3.53 40.50
N ILE A 5 -10.08 2.77 39.48
CA ILE A 5 -9.97 3.25 38.10
C ILE A 5 -11.38 3.22 37.50
N SER A 6 -12.01 4.41 37.39
CA SER A 6 -13.26 4.58 36.66
C SER A 6 -13.01 4.34 35.17
N ILE A 7 -13.54 3.25 34.65
CA ILE A 7 -13.57 2.96 33.22
C ILE A 7 -14.65 3.85 32.60
N THR A 8 -14.23 4.99 32.01
CA THR A 8 -15.12 5.83 31.20
C THR A 8 -15.53 5.06 29.96
N THR A 9 -16.75 4.51 29.99
CA THR A 9 -17.46 3.98 28.82
C THR A 9 -17.43 5.01 27.69
N THR A 10 -16.77 4.68 26.58
CA THR A 10 -16.79 5.47 25.35
C THR A 10 -18.19 5.46 24.74
N ARG A 11 -18.97 6.50 25.06
CA ARG A 11 -20.29 6.76 24.49
C ARG A 11 -20.12 7.05 22.99
N ARG A 12 -20.98 6.43 22.18
CA ARG A 12 -21.10 6.64 20.73
C ARG A 12 -21.28 8.14 20.44
N PRO A 13 -20.47 8.79 19.57
CA PRO A 13 -20.61 10.21 19.27
C PRO A 13 -21.89 10.42 18.45
N SER A 14 -22.88 11.06 19.08
CA SER A 14 -24.22 11.24 18.52
C SER A 14 -24.43 12.61 17.86
N SER A 15 -23.49 13.54 17.98
CA SER A 15 -23.62 14.91 17.45
C SER A 15 -22.64 15.22 16.31
N ASN A 16 -23.00 16.19 15.46
CA ASN A 16 -22.12 16.68 14.39
C ASN A 16 -20.87 17.41 14.95
N LEU A 17 -20.94 17.95 16.17
CA LEU A 17 -19.80 18.56 16.86
C LEU A 17 -18.74 17.52 17.21
N ASP A 18 -19.13 16.34 17.68
CA ASP A 18 -18.20 15.26 18.07
C ASP A 18 -17.46 14.68 16.87
N LYS A 19 -18.15 14.59 15.72
CA LYS A 19 -17.54 14.16 14.45
C LYS A 19 -16.55 15.20 13.92
N ALA A 20 -16.88 16.49 14.04
CA ALA A 20 -15.98 17.57 13.68
C ALA A 20 -14.74 17.57 14.60
N ALA A 21 -14.92 17.39 15.91
CA ALA A 21 -13.82 17.29 16.87
C ALA A 21 -12.92 16.07 16.60
N ALA A 22 -13.48 14.89 16.33
CA ALA A 22 -12.71 13.70 15.98
C ALA A 22 -11.93 13.87 14.65
N LYS A 23 -12.56 14.50 13.66
CA LYS A 23 -11.91 14.82 12.38
C LYS A 23 -10.79 15.85 12.54
N THR A 24 -11.00 16.89 13.34
CA THR A 24 -10.00 17.91 13.66
C THR A 24 -8.85 17.32 14.46
N TRP A 25 -9.12 16.47 15.45
CA TRP A 25 -8.10 15.76 16.21
C TRP A 25 -7.27 14.83 15.33
N PHE A 26 -7.90 14.03 14.46
CA PHE A 26 -7.17 13.21 13.49
C PHE A 26 -6.29 14.07 12.59
N MET A 27 -6.84 15.16 12.04
CA MET A 27 -6.06 16.10 11.21
C MET A 27 -4.86 16.65 11.99
N THR A 28 -5.01 17.07 13.24
CA THR A 28 -3.89 17.61 14.03
C THR A 28 -2.87 16.55 14.44
N ALA A 29 -3.31 15.35 14.85
CA ALA A 29 -2.42 14.28 15.33
C ALA A 29 -1.71 13.56 14.17
N PHE A 30 -2.41 13.27 13.08
CA PHE A 30 -1.85 12.61 11.90
C PHE A 30 -0.93 13.54 11.10
N HIS A 31 -1.28 14.82 10.96
CA HIS A 31 -0.40 15.82 10.34
C HIS A 31 0.73 16.30 11.26
N GLY A 32 0.92 15.76 12.48
CA GLY A 32 2.10 16.07 13.29
C GLY A 32 3.39 15.50 12.70
N GLY A 33 3.35 14.22 12.27
CA GLY A 33 4.52 13.51 11.73
C GLY A 33 4.64 13.55 10.20
N MET A 34 3.50 13.60 9.49
CA MET A 34 3.46 13.53 8.03
C MET A 34 4.22 14.67 7.31
N PRO A 35 4.14 15.94 7.75
CA PRO A 35 4.90 17.05 7.17
C PRO A 35 6.40 16.94 7.38
N ARG A 36 6.87 16.11 8.32
CA ARG A 36 8.30 15.86 8.56
C ARG A 36 8.81 14.68 7.72
N PHE A 37 7.96 13.68 7.49
CA PHE A 37 8.29 12.46 6.76
C PHE A 37 8.78 12.71 5.32
N LYS A 38 8.00 13.45 4.53
CA LYS A 38 8.37 13.73 3.13
C LYS A 38 9.65 14.57 3.00
N PRO A 39 9.80 15.72 3.70
CA PRO A 39 11.03 16.52 3.61
C PRO A 39 12.28 15.76 4.05
N TYR A 40 12.18 14.93 5.09
CA TYR A 40 13.28 14.10 5.56
C TYR A 40 13.79 13.15 4.46
N LEU A 41 12.87 12.42 3.81
CA LEU A 41 13.22 11.52 2.70
C LEU A 41 13.79 12.25 1.47
N GLN A 42 13.39 13.50 1.25
CA GLN A 42 13.83 14.29 0.09
C GLN A 42 15.17 15.00 0.32
N LYS A 43 15.51 15.37 1.56
CA LYS A 43 16.67 16.21 1.88
C LYS A 43 17.89 15.44 2.34
N GLU A 44 17.71 14.35 3.08
CA GLU A 44 18.84 13.81 3.84
C GLU A 44 19.89 13.09 3.00
N GLY A 45 19.57 12.55 1.82
CA GLY A 45 20.57 12.00 0.89
C GLY A 45 21.60 11.10 1.56
N ALA A 46 22.85 11.59 1.68
CA ALA A 46 23.96 10.88 2.33
C ALA A 46 23.93 10.90 3.88
N ASN A 47 23.21 11.83 4.50
CA ASN A 47 23.04 11.96 5.96
C ASN A 47 21.82 11.17 6.48
N PHE A 48 21.24 10.31 5.65
CA PHE A 48 20.07 9.52 6.01
C PHE A 48 20.31 8.67 7.27
N SER A 49 19.48 8.90 8.28
CA SER A 49 19.43 8.11 9.52
C SER A 49 18.16 7.24 9.56
N ALA A 50 18.35 5.93 9.63
CA ALA A 50 17.22 5.00 9.80
C ALA A 50 16.49 5.23 11.13
N THR A 51 17.23 5.57 12.20
CA THR A 51 16.68 5.81 13.54
C THR A 51 15.76 7.03 13.58
N GLU A 52 16.14 8.09 12.88
CA GLU A 52 15.32 9.30 12.79
C GLU A 52 14.07 9.08 11.94
N LEU A 53 14.17 8.31 10.85
CA LEU A 53 13.01 7.89 10.06
C LEU A 53 12.01 7.11 10.91
N ILE A 54 12.48 6.14 11.70
CA ILE A 54 11.65 5.35 12.60
C ILE A 54 10.98 6.26 13.64
N THR A 55 11.71 7.20 14.21
CA THR A 55 11.16 8.18 15.16
C THR A 55 10.05 9.03 14.53
N ILE A 56 10.23 9.46 13.28
CA ILE A 56 9.19 10.18 12.52
C ILE A 56 7.99 9.27 12.28
N MET A 57 8.19 7.99 11.93
CA MET A 57 7.11 7.02 11.73
C MET A 57 6.34 6.73 13.03
N ASP A 58 7.05 6.61 14.16
CA ASP A 58 6.47 6.41 15.48
C ASP A 58 5.57 7.57 15.90
N SER A 59 5.88 8.80 15.46
CA SER A 59 5.09 10.00 15.80
C SER A 59 3.66 9.99 15.25
N PHE A 60 3.37 9.20 14.22
CA PHE A 60 2.04 9.11 13.61
C PHE A 60 1.45 7.69 13.57
N LYS A 61 2.19 6.65 13.98
CA LYS A 61 1.73 5.25 13.89
C LYS A 61 0.46 4.98 14.67
N GLU A 62 0.38 5.47 15.92
CA GLU A 62 -0.75 5.19 16.81
C GLU A 62 -2.02 5.94 16.36
N PRO A 63 -1.96 7.25 16.05
CA PRO A 63 -3.09 7.95 15.42
C PRO A 63 -3.58 7.27 14.13
N LEU A 64 -2.66 6.82 13.26
CA LEU A 64 -3.00 6.12 12.02
C LEU A 64 -3.70 4.78 12.31
N HIS A 65 -3.12 3.96 13.19
CA HIS A 65 -3.69 2.65 13.54
C HIS A 65 -5.07 2.78 14.18
N SER A 66 -5.23 3.71 15.13
CA SER A 66 -6.53 3.98 15.77
C SER A 66 -7.59 4.41 14.75
N HIS A 67 -7.23 5.27 13.80
CA HIS A 67 -8.13 5.71 12.75
C HIS A 67 -8.56 4.54 11.86
N LEU A 68 -7.59 3.81 11.30
CA LEU A 68 -7.85 2.64 10.44
C LEU A 68 -8.68 1.57 11.15
N ARG A 69 -8.54 1.41 12.48
CA ARG A 69 -9.36 0.48 13.26
C ARG A 69 -10.81 0.95 13.44
N SER A 70 -11.04 2.25 13.47
CA SER A 70 -12.38 2.85 13.69
C SER A 70 -13.24 2.95 12.42
N GLU A 71 -12.62 2.91 11.24
CA GLU A 71 -13.33 3.07 9.97
C GLU A 71 -14.18 1.87 9.54
N PRO A 72 -13.71 0.61 9.58
CA PRO A 72 -14.47 -0.54 9.08
C PRO A 72 -15.87 -0.68 9.72
N PRO A 73 -16.05 -0.53 11.05
CA PRO A 73 -17.39 -0.56 11.65
C PRO A 73 -18.31 0.54 11.14
N SER A 74 -17.76 1.72 10.84
CA SER A 74 -18.51 2.86 10.31
C SER A 74 -18.97 2.62 8.88
N VAL A 75 -18.12 2.00 8.04
CA VAL A 75 -18.47 1.59 6.68
C VAL A 75 -19.51 0.47 6.69
N VAL A 76 -19.35 -0.53 7.57
CA VAL A 76 -20.35 -1.60 7.75
C VAL A 76 -21.70 -1.03 8.18
N ALA A 77 -21.72 -0.01 9.03
CA ALA A 77 -22.95 0.65 9.45
C ALA A 77 -23.70 1.37 8.31
N LEU A 78 -23.06 1.63 7.16
CA LEU A 78 -23.73 2.16 5.97
C LEU A 78 -24.60 1.10 5.26
N SER A 79 -24.40 -0.18 5.52
CA SER A 79 -25.21 -1.27 4.93
C SER A 79 -26.71 -1.12 5.19
N LYS A 80 -27.10 -0.47 6.29
CA LYS A 80 -28.51 -0.17 6.64
C LYS A 80 -29.26 0.64 5.57
N TYR A 81 -28.54 1.33 4.68
CA TYR A 81 -29.14 2.10 3.59
C TYR A 81 -29.38 1.25 2.32
N SER A 82 -28.90 0.01 2.29
CA SER A 82 -29.23 -0.95 1.24
C SER A 82 -30.54 -1.65 1.61
N THR A 83 -31.61 -1.36 0.87
CA THR A 83 -32.92 -1.99 1.07
C THR A 83 -33.27 -2.90 -0.11
N PRO A 84 -34.15 -3.90 0.05
CA PRO A 84 -34.56 -4.77 -1.06
C PRO A 84 -35.18 -4.02 -2.25
N GLY A 85 -35.80 -2.87 -2.03
CA GLY A 85 -36.37 -2.02 -3.08
C GLY A 85 -35.37 -1.04 -3.74
N SER A 86 -34.23 -0.81 -3.10
CA SER A 86 -33.18 0.07 -3.59
C SER A 86 -31.80 -0.46 -3.14
N PRO A 87 -31.33 -1.58 -3.69
CA PRO A 87 -30.04 -2.14 -3.31
C PRO A 87 -28.92 -1.18 -3.72
N ILE A 88 -27.92 -1.02 -2.85
CA ILE A 88 -26.72 -0.26 -3.20
C ILE A 88 -25.93 -1.08 -4.23
N ASP A 89 -25.72 -0.52 -5.42
CA ASP A 89 -24.86 -1.11 -6.45
C ASP A 89 -23.38 -0.91 -6.08
N ILE A 90 -22.86 -1.79 -5.22
CA ILE A 90 -21.47 -1.74 -4.76
C ILE A 90 -20.50 -1.90 -5.93
N LEU A 91 -20.83 -2.73 -6.92
CA LEU A 91 -19.97 -2.98 -8.08
C LEU A 91 -19.93 -1.76 -9.01
N GLY A 92 -21.07 -1.11 -9.25
CA GLY A 92 -21.13 0.14 -10.01
C GLY A 92 -20.38 1.28 -9.33
N ILE A 93 -20.52 1.43 -8.01
CA ILE A 93 -19.77 2.41 -7.22
C ILE A 93 -18.26 2.13 -7.30
N ALA A 94 -17.84 0.88 -7.07
CA ALA A 94 -16.44 0.48 -7.14
C ALA A 94 -15.85 0.72 -8.54
N ASN A 95 -16.61 0.44 -9.60
CA ASN A 95 -16.19 0.69 -10.98
C ASN A 95 -16.06 2.19 -11.27
N SER A 96 -17.03 2.99 -10.85
CA SER A 96 -17.01 4.46 -11.03
C SER A 96 -15.87 5.12 -10.24
N ALA A 97 -15.67 4.71 -8.99
CA ALA A 97 -14.57 5.19 -8.15
C ALA A 97 -13.21 4.74 -8.70
N GLY A 98 -13.08 3.48 -9.11
CA GLY A 98 -11.86 2.94 -9.72
C GLY A 98 -11.48 3.70 -10.99
N LYS A 99 -12.43 3.98 -11.89
CA LYS A 99 -12.19 4.77 -13.10
C LYS A 99 -11.68 6.18 -12.81
N LYS A 100 -12.18 6.83 -11.76
CA LYS A 100 -11.71 8.16 -11.34
C LYS A 100 -10.29 8.12 -10.75
N GLN A 101 -9.90 7.00 -10.15
CA GLN A 101 -8.59 6.85 -9.52
C GLN A 101 -7.47 6.46 -10.51
N LEU A 102 -7.83 5.86 -11.65
CA LEU A 102 -6.90 5.52 -12.72
C LEU A 102 -6.51 6.76 -13.54
N SER A 103 -5.57 7.56 -13.01
CA SER A 103 -4.88 8.56 -13.82
C SER A 103 -3.77 7.92 -14.68
N LEU A 104 -3.41 8.55 -15.81
CA LEU A 104 -2.27 8.10 -16.62
C LEU A 104 -0.99 8.04 -15.78
N GLY A 105 -0.77 9.01 -14.89
CA GLY A 105 0.36 9.02 -13.96
C GLY A 105 0.35 7.81 -13.02
N PHE A 106 -0.81 7.42 -12.50
CA PHE A 106 -0.97 6.23 -11.67
C PHE A 106 -0.66 4.94 -12.45
N VAL A 107 -1.15 4.83 -13.68
CA VAL A 107 -0.90 3.66 -14.54
C VAL A 107 0.61 3.49 -14.80
N PHE A 108 1.28 4.56 -15.20
CA PHE A 108 2.68 4.47 -15.61
C PHE A 108 3.69 4.43 -14.45
N ASN A 109 3.36 5.00 -13.29
CA ASN A 109 4.30 5.08 -12.16
C ASN A 109 3.99 4.07 -11.06
N VAL A 110 2.72 3.78 -10.78
CA VAL A 110 2.32 2.94 -9.65
C VAL A 110 2.01 1.52 -10.13
N LEU A 111 1.12 1.37 -11.10
CA LEU A 111 0.72 0.04 -11.59
C LEU A 111 1.89 -0.70 -12.25
N SER A 112 2.72 0.00 -13.03
CA SER A 112 3.94 -0.60 -13.58
C SER A 112 4.90 -1.11 -12.50
N VAL A 113 5.11 -0.37 -11.40
CA VAL A 113 5.93 -0.85 -10.28
C VAL A 113 5.32 -2.11 -9.68
N PHE A 114 4.00 -2.10 -9.41
CA PHE A 114 3.31 -3.25 -8.83
C PHE A 114 3.47 -4.49 -9.71
N PHE A 115 3.19 -4.38 -11.00
CA PHE A 115 3.25 -5.52 -11.92
C PHE A 115 4.67 -6.03 -12.18
N LEU A 116 5.67 -5.15 -12.22
CA LEU A 116 7.07 -5.55 -12.38
C LEU A 116 7.68 -6.17 -11.11
N ASN A 117 6.95 -6.17 -9.99
CA ASN A 117 7.36 -6.83 -8.75
C ASN A 117 6.52 -8.06 -8.41
N MET A 118 5.59 -8.44 -9.28
CA MET A 118 4.72 -9.59 -9.07
C MET A 118 5.21 -10.77 -9.92
N ASP A 119 5.67 -11.82 -9.24
CA ASP A 119 5.93 -13.10 -9.89
C ASP A 119 4.61 -13.76 -10.20
N THR A 120 4.40 -14.07 -11.47
CA THR A 120 3.19 -14.74 -11.94
C THR A 120 3.49 -16.14 -12.47
N VAL A 121 4.76 -16.47 -12.70
CA VAL A 121 5.18 -17.71 -13.37
C VAL A 121 5.52 -18.80 -12.37
N GLU A 122 6.25 -18.47 -11.31
CA GLU A 122 6.75 -19.47 -10.34
C GLU A 122 5.93 -19.44 -9.03
N PHE A 123 5.45 -18.25 -8.65
CA PHE A 123 4.58 -18.06 -7.49
C PHE A 123 3.30 -18.90 -7.57
N GLU A 124 2.99 -19.60 -6.48
CA GLU A 124 1.85 -20.52 -6.36
C GLU A 124 1.73 -21.51 -7.53
N GLY A 125 2.87 -21.99 -8.05
CA GLY A 125 2.91 -22.95 -9.15
C GLY A 125 2.47 -22.37 -10.50
N GLY A 126 2.53 -21.04 -10.66
CA GLY A 126 2.14 -20.35 -11.88
C GLY A 126 0.63 -20.21 -12.04
N MET A 127 -0.16 -20.42 -10.98
CA MET A 127 -1.62 -20.26 -11.01
C MET A 127 -2.07 -18.86 -11.47
N TRP A 128 -1.23 -17.84 -11.22
CA TRP A 128 -1.51 -16.47 -11.60
C TRP A 128 -1.04 -16.11 -13.02
N HIS A 129 -0.28 -16.98 -13.66
CA HIS A 129 0.24 -16.75 -15.00
C HIS A 129 -0.92 -16.62 -16.00
N GLU A 130 -0.97 -15.50 -16.72
CA GLU A 130 -2.07 -15.14 -17.65
C GLU A 130 -3.47 -14.96 -17.03
N VAL A 131 -3.67 -15.29 -15.75
CA VAL A 131 -4.91 -15.02 -15.01
C VAL A 131 -4.91 -13.60 -14.46
N PHE A 132 -3.79 -13.18 -13.86
CA PHE A 132 -3.65 -11.86 -13.26
C PHE A 132 -2.27 -11.25 -13.59
N PRO A 133 -2.22 -9.98 -14.03
CA PRO A 133 -3.35 -9.10 -14.32
C PRO A 133 -4.08 -9.49 -15.61
N PRO A 134 -5.41 -9.26 -15.71
CA PRO A 134 -6.20 -9.57 -16.91
C PRO A 134 -5.95 -8.55 -18.05
N LEU A 135 -4.69 -8.20 -18.28
CA LEU A 135 -4.24 -7.31 -19.35
C LEU A 135 -3.88 -8.18 -20.55
N LYS A 136 -4.49 -7.91 -21.70
CA LYS A 136 -4.23 -8.63 -22.96
C LYS A 136 -3.59 -7.72 -24.00
N GLY A 137 -2.79 -8.33 -24.87
CA GLY A 137 -2.23 -7.70 -26.06
C GLY A 137 -1.43 -6.43 -25.75
N ILE A 138 -1.79 -5.34 -26.43
CA ILE A 138 -1.06 -4.06 -26.42
C ILE A 138 -0.94 -3.48 -25.01
N ALA A 139 -1.99 -3.57 -24.18
CA ALA A 139 -1.96 -3.02 -22.83
C ALA A 139 -0.91 -3.71 -21.94
N LYS A 140 -0.81 -5.05 -22.02
CA LYS A 140 0.23 -5.83 -21.34
C LYS A 140 1.61 -5.42 -21.86
N TRP A 141 1.77 -5.36 -23.17
CA TRP A 141 3.03 -4.97 -23.78
C TRP A 141 3.49 -3.56 -23.35
N ILE A 142 2.59 -2.59 -23.30
CA ILE A 142 2.90 -1.23 -22.84
C ILE A 142 3.38 -1.26 -21.39
N MET A 143 2.60 -1.88 -20.48
CA MET A 143 2.94 -1.87 -19.05
C MET A 143 4.24 -2.61 -18.72
N PHE A 144 4.46 -3.78 -19.31
CA PHE A 144 5.57 -4.66 -18.95
C PHE A 144 6.84 -4.40 -19.78
N LYS A 145 6.71 -3.85 -21.00
CA LYS A 145 7.86 -3.61 -21.89
C LYS A 145 8.07 -2.13 -22.20
N ALA A 146 7.07 -1.40 -22.68
CA ALA A 146 7.26 -0.02 -23.10
C ALA A 146 7.66 0.91 -21.95
N VAL A 147 7.01 0.78 -20.79
CA VAL A 147 7.28 1.63 -19.61
C VAL A 147 8.68 1.40 -19.04
N PRO A 148 9.14 0.13 -18.86
CA PRO A 148 10.51 -0.13 -18.46
C PRO A 148 11.57 0.38 -19.43
N MET A 149 11.31 0.30 -20.75
CA MET A 149 12.23 0.76 -21.79
C MET A 149 12.43 2.28 -21.76
N TRP A 150 11.41 3.05 -21.39
CA TRP A 150 11.49 4.51 -21.37
C TRP A 150 12.46 5.04 -20.29
N ASN A 151 12.59 4.35 -19.16
CA ASN A 151 13.46 4.79 -18.07
C ASN A 151 14.19 3.61 -17.39
N PRO A 152 15.14 2.95 -18.07
CA PRO A 152 15.72 1.69 -17.61
C PRO A 152 16.46 1.81 -16.27
N LEU A 153 16.94 3.01 -15.92
CA LEU A 153 17.61 3.28 -14.65
C LEU A 153 16.65 3.19 -13.46
N CYS A 154 15.43 3.72 -13.59
CA CYS A 154 14.42 3.64 -12.54
C CYS A 154 13.91 2.21 -12.30
N TRP A 155 13.92 1.37 -13.32
CA TRP A 155 13.35 0.02 -13.28
C TRP A 155 14.39 -1.09 -13.02
N ARG A 156 15.65 -0.74 -12.75
CA ARG A 156 16.72 -1.73 -12.53
C ARG A 156 16.58 -2.52 -11.21
N PHE A 157 15.75 -2.03 -10.30
CA PHE A 157 15.51 -2.62 -8.97
C PHE A 157 14.17 -3.37 -8.84
N VAL A 158 13.39 -3.49 -9.91
CA VAL A 158 12.15 -4.29 -9.86
C VAL A 158 12.50 -5.78 -9.70
N SER A 159 11.65 -6.52 -8.99
CA SER A 159 11.94 -7.91 -8.59
C SER A 159 11.71 -8.93 -9.70
N CYS A 160 10.89 -8.60 -10.70
CA CYS A 160 10.54 -9.51 -11.79
C CYS A 160 10.98 -8.99 -13.17
N SER A 161 11.11 -9.91 -14.12
CA SER A 161 11.29 -9.59 -15.53
C SER A 161 9.94 -9.18 -16.17
N PRO A 162 9.94 -8.57 -17.37
CA PRO A 162 8.71 -8.30 -18.13
C PRO A 162 7.82 -9.53 -18.39
N GLU A 163 8.40 -10.73 -18.31
CA GLU A 163 7.74 -12.02 -18.46
C GLU A 163 7.10 -12.50 -17.15
N GLY A 164 7.23 -11.74 -16.06
CA GLY A 164 6.64 -12.08 -14.76
C GLY A 164 7.41 -13.15 -13.99
N LYS A 165 8.68 -13.40 -14.34
CA LYS A 165 9.59 -14.29 -13.59
C LYS A 165 10.43 -13.49 -12.61
N GLU A 166 10.80 -14.09 -11.48
CA GLU A 166 11.81 -13.49 -10.61
C GLU A 166 13.13 -13.23 -11.36
N LYS A 167 13.78 -12.10 -11.06
CA LYS A 167 15.09 -11.77 -11.62
C LYS A 167 16.09 -11.39 -10.54
N GLN A 168 17.35 -11.66 -10.81
CA GLN A 168 18.43 -11.26 -9.92
C GLN A 168 18.58 -9.72 -9.92
N LEU A 169 18.49 -9.11 -8.73
CA LEU A 169 18.61 -7.67 -8.54
C LEU A 169 20.05 -7.17 -8.69
N ALA A 170 20.19 -5.93 -9.18
CA ALA A 170 21.46 -5.31 -9.59
C ALA A 170 22.47 -5.01 -8.46
N SER A 171 22.35 -5.59 -7.27
CA SER A 171 23.35 -5.49 -6.19
C SER A 171 23.60 -6.80 -5.43
N TRP A 172 23.00 -7.92 -5.84
CA TRP A 172 23.19 -9.19 -5.14
C TRP A 172 24.23 -10.08 -5.84
N LYS A 173 25.49 -10.03 -5.38
CA LYS A 173 26.46 -11.10 -5.68
C LYS A 173 26.01 -12.36 -4.95
N LYS A 174 25.55 -13.38 -5.68
CA LYS A 174 25.41 -14.75 -5.13
C LYS A 174 26.77 -15.17 -4.58
N LYS A 175 26.94 -15.24 -3.26
CA LYS A 175 28.02 -16.04 -2.67
C LYS A 175 27.71 -17.48 -3.03
N LYS A 176 28.50 -18.09 -3.94
CA LYS A 176 28.48 -19.54 -4.14
C LYS A 176 28.99 -20.18 -2.84
N PHE A 177 28.09 -20.64 -1.99
CA PHE A 177 28.45 -21.64 -0.99
C PHE A 177 28.69 -22.95 -1.75
N GLY A 178 29.96 -23.27 -1.96
CA GLY A 178 30.35 -24.56 -2.52
C GLY A 178 29.96 -25.66 -1.55
N SER A 179 29.04 -26.53 -1.96
CA SER A 179 28.84 -27.83 -1.33
C SER A 179 30.12 -28.63 -1.54
N LYS A 180 30.96 -28.75 -0.51
CA LYS A 180 31.97 -29.80 -0.48
C LYS A 180 31.23 -31.09 -0.14
N ASN A 181 30.89 -31.86 -1.17
CA ASN A 181 30.53 -33.25 -0.98
C ASN A 181 31.82 -33.99 -0.64
N ASN A 182 31.86 -34.48 0.60
CA ASN A 182 32.87 -35.35 1.16
C ASN A 182 32.67 -36.77 0.61
N GLU A 183 33.57 -37.19 -0.28
CA GLU A 183 33.83 -38.60 -0.57
C GLU A 183 34.46 -39.27 0.67
N THR A 184 33.84 -40.35 1.11
CA THR A 184 34.47 -41.49 1.79
C THR A 184 33.82 -42.74 1.27
#